data_AF-A0A1V5T8V3-F1
#
_entry.id   AF-A0A1V5T8V3-F1
#
_cell.length_a   1.000
_cell.length_b   1.000
_cell.length_c   1.000
_cell.angle_alpha   90.00
_cell.angle_beta   90.00
_cell.angle_gamma   90.00
#
_symmetry.space_group_name_H-M   'P 1'
#
loop_
_entity.id
_entity.type
_entity.pdbx_description
1 polymer ?
#
loop_
_entity_poly.entity_id
_entity_poly.type
_entity_poly.pdbx_seq_one_letter_code
_entity_poly.pdbx_strand_id
1 'polypeptide(L)' 'MILVDTFDSNEEADFLTGKLKAQGIAFDEKKGDAGLQVFINEADEGKLNELIKNLD' A
#
# COMPACT_ATOMS: atom_id res chain seq x y z
N MET A 1 -0.31 3.46 -12.03
CA MET A 1 -0.51 3.20 -10.58
C MET A 1 -1.30 1.93 -10.44
N ILE A 2 -0.93 1.08 -9.49
CA ILE A 2 -1.57 -0.20 -9.20
C ILE A 2 -2.24 -0.13 -7.83
N LEU A 3 -3.40 -0.77 -7.70
CA LEU A 3 -4.09 -0.91 -6.41
C LEU A 3 -3.36 -1.99 -5.62
N VAL A 4 -2.92 -1.67 -4.41
CA VAL A 4 -2.32 -2.64 -3.49
C VAL A 4 -3.41 -3.34 -2.71
N ASP A 5 -4.28 -2.58 -2.04
CA ASP A 5 -5.39 -3.11 -1.27
C ASP A 5 -6.49 -2.07 -1.01
N THR A 6 -7.65 -2.52 -0.53
CA THR A 6 -8.77 -1.70 -0.04
C THR A 6 -9.07 -2.04 1.41
N PHE A 7 -9.08 -1.02 2.27
CA PHE A 7 -9.26 -1.17 3.71
C PHE A 7 -10.60 -0.59 4.17
N ASP A 8 -11.27 -1.30 5.06
CA ASP A 8 -12.49 -0.84 5.72
C ASP A 8 -12.18 0.12 6.89
N SER A 9 -10.93 0.12 7.37
CA SER A 9 -10.46 0.92 8.49
C SER A 9 -9.17 1.69 8.16
N ASN A 10 -9.01 2.87 8.75
CA ASN A 10 -7.77 3.65 8.60
C ASN A 10 -6.59 2.98 9.31
N GLU A 11 -6.82 2.23 10.39
CA GLU A 11 -5.76 1.59 11.17
C GLU A 11 -5.01 0.51 10.37
N GLU A 12 -5.72 -0.29 9.57
CA GLU A 12 -5.12 -1.30 8.70
C GLU A 12 -4.37 -0.66 7.52
N ALA A 13 -4.94 0.41 6.95
CA ALA A 13 -4.26 1.18 5.91
C ALA A 13 -2.97 1.81 6.44
N ASP A 14 -2.99 2.39 7.65
CA ASP A 14 -1.82 2.98 8.32
C ASP A 14 -0.70 1.94 8.54
N PHE A 15 -1.05 0.69 8.82
CA PHE A 15 -0.07 -0.39 8.92
C PHE A 15 0.64 -0.63 7.58
N LEU A 16 -0.11 -0.79 6.49
CA LEU A 16 0.48 -0.99 5.16
C LEU A 16 1.29 0.24 4.72
N THR A 17 0.72 1.43 4.80
CA THR A 17 1.38 2.67 4.36
C THR A 17 2.62 2.99 5.19
N GLY A 18 2.63 2.64 6.48
CA GLY A 18 3.82 2.68 7.32
C GLY A 18 4.95 1.78 6.81
N LYS A 19 4.63 0.56 6.36
CA LYS A 19 5.60 -0.38 5.77
C LYS A 19 6.10 0.11 4.40
N LEU A 20 5.22 0.62 3.54
CA LEU A 20 5.58 1.21 2.24
C LEU A 20 6.54 2.39 2.43
N LYS A 21 6.23 3.29 3.37
CA LYS A 21 7.07 4.44 3.70
C LYS A 21 8.45 4.03 4.21
N ALA A 22 8.53 2.98 5.05
CA ALA A 22 9.80 2.47 5.56
C ALA A 22 10.72 1.93 4.44
N GLN A 23 10.15 1.42 3.34
CA GLN A 23 10.89 0.97 2.16
C GLN A 23 11.09 2.07 1.10
N GLY A 24 10.64 3.31 1.37
CA GLY A 24 10.73 4.40 0.40
C GLY A 24 9.87 4.18 -0.84
N ILE A 25 8.75 3.48 -0.70
CA ILE A 25 7.74 3.29 -1.76
C ILE A 25 6.75 4.45 -1.67
N ALA A 26 6.61 5.20 -2.76
CA ALA A 26 5.59 6.24 -2.86
C ALA A 26 4.21 5.61 -3.02
N PHE A 27 3.22 6.12 -2.29
CA PHE A 27 1.85 5.64 -2.35
C PHE A 27 0.86 6.81 -2.35
N ASP A 28 -0.32 6.54 -2.89
CA ASP A 28 -1.47 7.44 -2.89
C ASP A 28 -2.66 6.75 -2.22
N GLU A 29 -3.42 7.52 -1.44
CA GLU A 29 -4.63 7.05 -0.76
C GLU A 29 -5.86 7.68 -1.40
N LYS A 30 -6.88 6.88 -1.71
CA LYS A 30 -8.17 7.37 -2.21
C LYS A 30 -9.32 6.71 -1.47
N LYS A 31 -10.27 7.53 -1.03
CA LYS A 31 -11.51 7.02 -0.45
C LYS A 31 -12.48 6.65 -1.57
N GLY A 32 -12.70 5.36 -1.76
CA GLY A 32 -13.68 4.82 -2.71
C GLY A 32 -14.96 4.36 -2.02
N ASP A 33 -15.93 3.91 -2.80
CA ASP A 33 -17.23 3.42 -2.29
C ASP A 33 -17.10 2.18 -1.39
N ALA A 34 -16.02 1.40 -1.58
CA ALA A 34 -15.74 0.16 -0.84
C ALA A 34 -14.73 0.34 0.31
N GLY A 35 -14.25 1.55 0.59
CA GLY A 35 -13.24 1.80 1.63
C GLY A 35 -12.06 2.66 1.18
N LEU A 36 -11.01 2.70 2.00
CA LEU A 36 -9.77 3.41 1.71
C LEU A 36 -8.87 2.55 0.82
N GLN A 37 -8.57 3.03 -0.38
CA GLN A 37 -7.76 2.34 -1.37
C GLN A 37 -6.33 2.89 -1.36
N VAL A 38 -5.35 2.01 -1.28
CA VAL A 38 -3.92 2.36 -1.32
C VAL A 38 -3.34 1.97 -2.67
N PHE A 39 -2.75 2.94 -3.37
CA PHE A 39 -2.13 2.76 -4.67
C PHE A 39 -0.62 2.99 -4.59
N ILE A 40 0.15 2.31 -5.43
CA ILE A 40 1.57 2.60 -5.63
C ILE A 40 1.87 2.80 -7.12
N ASN A 41 3.06 3.34 -7.42
CA ASN A 41 3.57 3.36 -8.78
C ASN A 41 3.95 1.95 -9.23
N GLU A 42 3.65 1.62 -10.49
CA GLU A 42 4.02 0.33 -11.08
C GLU A 42 5.54 0.11 -11.10
N ALA A 43 6.32 1.19 -11.21
CA ALA A 43 7.78 1.15 -11.10
C ALA A 43 8.28 0.66 -9.72
N ASP A 44 7.45 0.76 -8.67
CA ASP A 44 7.78 0.32 -7.32
C ASP A 44 7.24 -1.09 -6.99
N GLU A 45 6.60 -1.77 -7.94
CA GLU A 45 6.03 -3.12 -7.76
C GLU A 45 7.11 -4.13 -7.31
N GLY A 46 8.34 -4.00 -7.83
CA GLY A 46 9.47 -4.84 -7.39
C GLY A 46 9.75 -4.71 -5.89
N LYS A 47 9.73 -3.48 -5.36
CA LYS A 47 9.95 -3.21 -3.94
C LYS A 47 8.78 -3.70 -3.09
N LEU A 48 7.55 -3.59 -3.59
CA LEU A 48 6.36 -4.15 -2.93
C LEU A 48 6.49 -5.67 -2.80
N ASN A 49 6.89 -6.35 -3.86
CA ASN A 49 7.10 -7.80 -3.84
C ASN A 49 8.20 -8.22 -2.86
N GLU A 50 9.27 -7.44 -2.73
CA GLU A 50 10.30 -7.65 -1.70
C GLU A 50 9.76 -7.40 -0.29
N LEU A 51 8.94 -6.37 -0.08
CA LEU A 51 8.27 -6.11 1.20
C LEU A 51 7.42 -7.31 1.64
N ILE A 52 6.57 -7.82 0.74
CA ILE A 52 5.64 -8.93 1.03
C ILE A 52 6.42 -10.20 1.40
N LYS A 53 7.51 -10.51 0.69
CA LYS A 53 8.37 -11.66 1.01
C LYS A 53 9.03 -11.59 2.40
N ASN A 54 9.21 -10.39 2.95
CA ASN A 54 9.82 -10.18 4.27
C ASN A 54 8.78 -10.07 5.39
N LEU A 55 7.48 -10.12 5.06
CA LEU A 55 6.37 -10.07 6.02
C LEU A 55 5.84 -11.46 6.38
N ASP A 56 6.13 -12.48 5.56
CA ASP A 56 5.97 -13.91 5.86
C ASP A 56 7.07 -14.40 6.83
#